data_AF-A0A953TRX2-F1
#
_entry.id   AF-A0A953TRX2-F1
#
_cell.length_a   1.000
_cell.length_b   1.000
_cell.length_c   1.000
_cell.angle_alpha   90.00
_cell.angle_beta   90.00
_cell.angle_gamma   90.00
#
_symmetry.space_group_name_H-M   'P 1'
#
loop_
_entity.id
_entity.type
_entity.pdbx_description
1 polymer ?
#
loop_
_entity_poly.entity_id
_entity_poly.type
_entity_poly.pdbx_seq_one_letter_code
_entity_poly.pdbx_strand_id
1 'polypeptide(L)'
;MTILSTDAPSGGPLVAHDRGVAAAFRQVLDTHGFAGDAVLSAFGIPIGATQSHVRLDLPVYLKRLASPSPLHTLIKLFVLDQRVDEEAARSAVTPLSIADLSDLGLVETGARGVRARVRLSAYDGLVLAHDRYDGEPSLGRDHVLNVNPTTVALANLTVRRRVGSALDVGTGCGALALVAARHSERVIGIDT
;
A
#
# COMPACT_ATOMS: atom_id res chain seq x y z
N MET A 1 0.30 18.85 27.35
CA MET A 1 0.74 17.54 26.83
C MET A 1 -0.16 16.50 27.49
N THR A 2 -1.28 16.20 26.84
CA THR A 2 -2.27 15.24 27.36
C THR A 2 -1.93 13.90 26.73
N ILE A 3 -1.43 12.96 27.54
CA ILE A 3 -1.24 11.57 27.13
C ILE A 3 -2.57 10.88 27.40
N LEU A 4 -3.32 10.59 26.33
CA LEU A 4 -4.48 9.71 26.42
C LEU A 4 -3.96 8.28 26.27
N SER A 5 -3.99 7.51 27.36
CA SER A 5 -3.82 6.07 27.30
C SER A 5 -5.17 5.48 26.90
N THR A 6 -5.28 4.95 25.70
CA THR A 6 -6.42 4.13 25.30
C THR A 6 -5.99 2.67 25.34
N ASP A 7 -6.51 1.90 26.30
CA ASP A 7 -6.30 0.45 26.46
C ASP A 7 -7.05 -0.39 25.40
N ALA A 8 -7.46 0.21 24.28
CA ALA A 8 -7.97 -0.55 23.16
C ALA A 8 -6.76 -1.11 22.39
N PRO A 9 -6.69 -2.42 22.10
CA PRO A 9 -5.74 -2.90 21.10
C PRO A 9 -5.99 -2.08 19.84
N SER A 10 -4.96 -1.43 19.30
CA SER A 10 -5.04 -0.69 18.04
C SER A 10 -5.35 -1.71 16.95
N GLY A 11 -6.65 -1.97 16.75
CA GLY A 11 -7.20 -2.99 15.86
C GLY A 11 -7.12 -2.58 14.40
N GLY A 12 -5.91 -2.20 13.96
CA GLY A 12 -5.61 -2.00 12.55
C GLY A 12 -5.72 -3.33 11.80
N PRO A 13 -6.04 -3.30 10.50
CA PRO A 13 -6.29 -4.53 9.77
C PRO A 13 -5.04 -5.40 9.63
N LEU A 14 -3.84 -4.81 9.66
CA LEU A 14 -2.57 -5.46 9.37
C LEU A 14 -1.97 -6.18 10.58
N VAL A 15 -1.56 -7.43 10.37
CA VAL A 15 -0.84 -8.25 11.35
C VAL A 15 0.59 -8.45 10.85
N ALA A 16 1.49 -7.54 11.24
CA ALA A 16 2.87 -7.50 10.73
C ALA A 16 3.85 -8.43 11.46
N HIS A 17 3.37 -9.43 12.21
CA HIS A 17 4.23 -10.30 13.02
C HIS A 17 4.98 -11.35 12.18
N ASP A 18 4.39 -11.84 11.08
CA ASP A 18 5.04 -12.78 10.19
C ASP A 18 5.86 -12.07 9.10
N ARG A 19 7.11 -11.77 9.44
CA ARG A 19 8.07 -11.15 8.51
C ARG A 19 8.42 -12.05 7.31
N GLY A 20 8.29 -13.38 7.46
CA GLY A 20 8.60 -14.34 6.40
C GLY A 20 7.56 -14.26 5.29
N VAL A 21 6.28 -14.33 5.65
CA VAL A 21 5.17 -14.20 4.69
C VAL A 21 5.15 -12.80 4.08
N ALA A 22 5.36 -11.75 4.86
CA ALA A 22 5.43 -10.38 4.33
C ALA A 22 6.57 -10.21 3.29
N ALA A 23 7.74 -10.81 3.54
CA ALA A 23 8.85 -10.79 2.60
C ALA A 23 8.55 -11.61 1.33
N ALA A 24 7.92 -12.78 1.47
CA ALA A 24 7.47 -13.58 0.33
C ALA A 24 6.43 -12.83 -0.51
N PHE A 25 5.49 -12.12 0.12
CA PHE A 25 4.51 -11.32 -0.59
C PHE A 25 5.16 -10.14 -1.32
N ARG A 26 6.18 -9.50 -0.71
CA ARG A 26 6.99 -8.50 -1.41
C ARG A 26 7.64 -9.09 -2.68
N GLN A 27 8.18 -10.30 -2.62
CA GLN A 27 8.77 -10.97 -3.80
C GLN A 27 7.74 -11.24 -4.90
N VAL A 28 6.50 -11.60 -4.55
CA VAL A 28 5.39 -11.75 -5.51
C VAL A 28 5.12 -10.43 -6.23
N LEU A 29 5.00 -9.33 -5.47
CA LEU A 29 4.78 -8.00 -6.03
C LEU A 29 5.92 -7.57 -6.96
N ASP A 30 7.17 -7.82 -6.58
CA ASP A 30 8.35 -7.51 -7.40
C ASP A 30 8.39 -8.35 -8.69
N THR A 31 8.05 -9.64 -8.62
CA THR A 31 8.00 -10.55 -9.78
C THR A 31 7.00 -10.06 -10.83
N HIS A 32 5.90 -9.46 -10.40
CA HIS A 32 4.89 -8.87 -11.29
C HIS A 32 5.17 -7.42 -11.67
N GLY A 33 6.29 -6.83 -11.21
CA GLY A 33 6.65 -5.45 -11.50
C GLY A 33 5.75 -4.41 -10.82
N PHE A 34 5.04 -4.79 -9.74
CA PHE A 34 4.03 -3.95 -9.10
C PHE A 34 4.62 -2.62 -8.56
N ALA A 35 5.86 -2.64 -8.07
CA ALA A 35 6.54 -1.46 -7.54
C ALA A 35 7.18 -0.56 -8.62
N GLY A 36 7.15 -0.97 -9.89
CA GLY A 36 7.76 -0.26 -11.01
C GLY A 36 6.72 0.34 -11.97
N ASP A 37 7.14 0.54 -13.22
CA ASP A 37 6.30 1.18 -14.25
C ASP A 37 5.17 0.28 -14.78
N ALA A 38 5.13 -1.00 -14.40
CA ALA A 38 4.15 -1.95 -14.93
C ALA A 38 2.71 -1.58 -14.54
N VAL A 39 2.49 -1.08 -13.32
CA VAL A 39 1.17 -0.60 -12.87
C VAL A 39 0.72 0.62 -13.67
N LEU A 40 1.61 1.60 -13.85
CA LEU A 40 1.33 2.81 -14.65
C LEU A 40 1.08 2.46 -16.12
N SER A 41 1.87 1.53 -16.67
CA SER A 41 1.73 1.02 -18.04
C SER A 41 0.39 0.32 -18.24
N ALA A 42 -0.06 -0.48 -17.27
CA ALA A 42 -1.36 -1.15 -17.31
C ALA A 42 -2.53 -0.15 -17.27
N PHE A 43 -2.35 0.99 -16.61
CA PHE A 43 -3.30 2.10 -16.71
C PHE A 43 -3.20 2.88 -18.02
N GLY A 44 -2.17 2.68 -18.84
CA GLY A 44 -2.03 3.31 -20.16
C GLY A 44 -1.69 4.80 -20.12
N ILE A 45 -1.07 5.30 -19.04
CA ILE A 45 -0.77 6.72 -18.83
C ILE A 45 0.71 6.91 -18.44
N PRO A 46 1.53 7.63 -19.24
CA PRO A 46 2.80 8.21 -18.82
C PRO A 46 2.66 9.69 -18.40
N ILE A 47 1.53 10.06 -17.77
CA ILE A 47 1.26 11.42 -17.25
C ILE A 47 1.29 11.32 -15.72
N GLY A 48 2.10 12.18 -15.09
CA GLY A 48 2.57 12.08 -13.70
C GLY A 48 1.59 11.51 -12.67
N ALA A 49 2.10 10.57 -11.87
CA ALA A 49 1.44 9.81 -10.80
C ALA A 49 0.76 10.64 -9.69
N THR A 50 0.65 11.96 -9.85
CA THR A 50 0.12 12.91 -8.87
C THR A 50 -1.27 13.45 -9.21
N GLN A 51 -1.88 13.08 -10.35
CA GLN A 51 -3.17 13.65 -10.78
C GLN A 51 -4.26 12.66 -11.20
N SER A 52 -4.05 11.36 -11.12
CA SER A 52 -5.09 10.39 -11.48
C SER A 52 -6.21 10.40 -10.44
N HIS A 53 -7.37 10.97 -10.78
CA HIS A 53 -8.60 10.80 -10.03
C HIS A 53 -9.09 9.36 -10.22
N VAL A 54 -8.44 8.41 -9.53
CA VAL A 54 -8.65 6.96 -9.70
C VAL A 54 -10.13 6.57 -9.69
N ARG A 55 -10.96 7.31 -8.95
CA ARG A 55 -12.42 7.11 -8.89
C ARG A 55 -13.16 7.50 -10.16
N LEU A 56 -12.83 8.62 -10.79
CA LEU A 56 -13.54 9.12 -11.99
C LEU A 56 -13.24 8.24 -13.21
N ASP A 57 -12.03 7.70 -13.28
CA ASP A 57 -11.54 6.92 -14.42
C ASP A 57 -11.68 5.40 -14.24
N LEU A 58 -12.31 4.94 -13.14
CA LEU A 58 -12.41 3.52 -12.81
C LEU A 58 -12.96 2.65 -13.97
N PRO A 59 -14.04 3.02 -14.68
CA PRO A 59 -14.53 2.22 -15.82
C PRO A 59 -13.48 2.07 -16.95
N VAL A 60 -12.68 3.10 -17.18
CA VAL A 60 -11.61 3.08 -18.19
C VAL A 60 -10.50 2.13 -17.76
N TYR A 61 -10.09 2.18 -16.49
CA TYR A 61 -9.07 1.27 -15.97
C TYR A 61 -9.54 -0.19 -15.97
N LEU A 62 -10.78 -0.46 -15.57
CA LEU A 62 -11.34 -1.81 -15.62
C LEU A 62 -11.36 -2.37 -17.04
N LYS A 63 -11.68 -1.53 -18.03
CA LYS A 63 -11.62 -1.92 -19.45
C LYS A 63 -10.19 -2.23 -19.90
N ARG A 64 -9.19 -1.43 -19.49
CA ARG A 64 -7.77 -1.68 -19.79
C ARG A 64 -7.24 -2.95 -19.14
N LEU A 65 -7.73 -3.26 -17.94
CA LEU A 65 -7.37 -4.45 -17.16
C LEU A 65 -8.27 -5.66 -17.45
N ALA A 66 -9.02 -5.66 -18.57
CA ALA A 66 -9.98 -6.73 -18.87
C ALA A 66 -9.31 -8.07 -19.16
N SER A 67 -8.15 -8.06 -19.83
CA SER A 67 -7.38 -9.28 -20.09
C SER A 67 -6.88 -9.90 -18.79
N PRO A 68 -7.03 -11.22 -18.58
CA PRO A 68 -6.57 -11.87 -17.36
C PRO A 68 -5.04 -11.84 -17.25
N SER A 69 -4.54 -11.39 -16.11
CA SER A 69 -3.12 -11.36 -15.76
C SER A 69 -2.98 -11.24 -14.24
N PRO A 70 -2.01 -11.93 -13.61
CA PRO A 70 -1.69 -11.75 -12.19
C PRO A 70 -1.55 -10.30 -11.77
N LEU A 71 -0.81 -9.49 -12.54
CA LEU A 71 -0.62 -8.07 -12.27
C LEU A 71 -1.96 -7.31 -12.32
N HIS A 72 -2.82 -7.60 -13.30
CA HIS A 72 -4.13 -6.95 -13.39
C HIS A 72 -5.04 -7.28 -12.21
N THR A 73 -4.97 -8.52 -11.71
CA THR A 73 -5.66 -8.92 -10.47
C THR A 73 -5.13 -8.15 -9.27
N LEU A 74 -3.81 -8.06 -9.10
CA LEU A 74 -3.19 -7.30 -8.01
C LEU A 74 -3.54 -5.81 -8.08
N ILE A 75 -3.57 -5.21 -9.27
CA ILE A 75 -3.98 -3.81 -9.47
C ILE A 75 -5.46 -3.62 -9.10
N LYS A 76 -6.35 -4.50 -9.58
CA LYS A 76 -7.78 -4.44 -9.23
C LYS A 76 -7.96 -4.54 -7.72
N LEU A 77 -7.26 -5.48 -7.08
CA LEU A 77 -7.38 -5.77 -5.66
C LEU A 77 -6.83 -4.65 -4.77
N PHE A 78 -5.57 -4.24 -4.97
CA PHE A 78 -4.85 -3.35 -4.05
C PHE A 78 -4.77 -1.89 -4.49
N VAL A 79 -5.07 -1.56 -5.76
CA VAL A 79 -5.01 -0.17 -6.25
C VAL A 79 -6.40 0.38 -6.53
N LEU A 80 -7.30 -0.42 -7.09
CA LEU A 80 -8.63 0.04 -7.52
C LEU A 80 -9.76 -0.32 -6.54
N ASP A 81 -9.47 -0.93 -5.39
CA ASP A 81 -10.47 -1.34 -4.39
C ASP A 81 -11.53 -2.32 -4.91
N GLN A 82 -11.20 -3.11 -5.93
CA GLN A 82 -12.14 -4.03 -6.57
C GLN A 82 -12.13 -5.40 -5.91
N ARG A 83 -13.30 -6.03 -5.88
CA ARG A 83 -13.40 -7.47 -5.60
C ARG A 83 -12.93 -8.25 -6.82
N VAL A 84 -12.19 -9.32 -6.58
CA VAL A 84 -11.71 -10.23 -7.63
C VAL A 84 -12.16 -11.65 -7.33
N ASP A 85 -12.26 -12.46 -8.38
CA ASP A 85 -12.53 -13.89 -8.26
C ASP A 85 -11.42 -14.60 -7.44
N GLU A 86 -11.80 -15.65 -6.72
CA GLU A 86 -10.88 -16.36 -5.82
C GLU A 86 -9.78 -17.11 -6.59
N GLU A 87 -10.09 -17.71 -7.74
CA GLU A 87 -9.10 -18.40 -8.57
C GLU A 87 -8.09 -17.39 -9.13
N ALA A 88 -8.59 -16.25 -9.64
CA ALA A 88 -7.73 -15.17 -10.11
C ALA A 88 -6.81 -14.64 -8.99
N ALA A 89 -7.34 -14.47 -7.77
CA ALA A 89 -6.55 -14.06 -6.61
C ALA A 89 -5.47 -15.08 -6.26
N ARG A 90 -5.82 -16.37 -6.17
CA ARG A 90 -4.90 -17.47 -5.86
C ARG A 90 -3.75 -17.55 -6.86
N SER A 91 -4.09 -17.45 -8.16
CA SER A 91 -3.09 -17.40 -9.23
C SER A 91 -2.16 -16.20 -9.08
N ALA A 92 -2.70 -15.03 -8.71
CA ALA A 92 -1.94 -13.79 -8.62
C ALA A 92 -1.00 -13.69 -7.42
N VAL A 93 -1.21 -14.51 -6.37
CA VAL A 93 -0.41 -14.46 -5.14
C VAL A 93 0.53 -15.65 -4.97
N THR A 94 0.53 -16.59 -5.92
CA THR A 94 1.42 -17.76 -5.92
C THR A 94 2.89 -17.33 -5.77
N PRO A 95 3.69 -17.99 -4.89
CA PRO A 95 3.42 -19.27 -4.21
C PRO A 95 2.67 -19.15 -2.88
N LEU A 96 2.27 -17.95 -2.45
CA LEU A 96 1.47 -17.77 -1.24
C LEU A 96 0.02 -18.21 -1.48
N SER A 97 -0.68 -18.47 -0.38
CA SER A 97 -2.11 -18.71 -0.35
C SER A 97 -2.88 -17.42 -0.03
N ILE A 98 -4.17 -17.40 -0.32
CA ILE A 98 -5.06 -16.31 0.11
C ILE A 98 -5.14 -16.24 1.64
N ALA A 99 -5.06 -17.40 2.32
CA ALA A 99 -5.04 -17.48 3.78
C ALA A 99 -3.84 -16.73 4.37
N ASP A 100 -2.64 -16.89 3.79
CA ASP A 100 -1.44 -16.17 4.22
C ASP A 100 -1.65 -14.64 4.17
N LEU A 101 -2.26 -14.14 3.11
CA LEU A 101 -2.57 -12.71 2.98
C LEU A 101 -3.69 -12.27 3.94
N SER A 102 -4.67 -13.13 4.20
CA SER A 102 -5.73 -12.86 5.17
C SER A 102 -5.19 -12.81 6.61
N ASP A 103 -4.27 -13.70 6.95
CA ASP A 103 -3.59 -13.74 8.25
C ASP A 103 -2.69 -12.52 8.45
N LEU A 104 -2.02 -12.04 7.39
CA LEU A 104 -1.35 -10.73 7.38
C LEU A 104 -2.32 -9.55 7.45
N GLY A 105 -3.62 -9.80 7.28
CA GLY A 105 -4.64 -8.77 7.32
C GLY A 105 -4.73 -7.91 6.06
N LEU A 106 -4.14 -8.37 4.95
CA LEU A 106 -4.12 -7.67 3.67
C LEU A 106 -5.42 -7.84 2.88
N VAL A 107 -6.08 -8.99 3.03
CA VAL A 107 -7.30 -9.33 2.27
C VAL A 107 -8.36 -9.98 3.15
N GLU A 108 -9.61 -9.86 2.72
CA GLU A 108 -10.77 -10.58 3.25
C GLU A 108 -11.39 -11.44 2.15
N THR A 109 -11.89 -12.62 2.50
CA THR A 109 -12.65 -13.50 1.62
C THR A 109 -14.15 -13.38 1.95
N GLY A 110 -15.00 -13.57 0.95
CA GLY A 110 -16.45 -13.58 1.15
C GLY A 110 -17.20 -14.12 -0.06
N ALA A 111 -18.53 -14.12 0.00
CA ALA A 111 -19.39 -14.71 -1.03
C ALA A 111 -19.23 -14.12 -2.45
N ARG A 112 -18.59 -12.95 -2.57
CA ARG A 112 -18.35 -12.25 -3.85
C ARG A 112 -16.87 -12.24 -4.26
N GLY A 113 -16.07 -13.15 -3.70
CA GLY A 113 -14.63 -13.26 -3.95
C GLY A 113 -13.77 -12.50 -2.93
N VAL A 114 -12.53 -12.23 -3.33
CA VAL A 114 -11.49 -11.66 -2.47
C VAL A 114 -11.47 -10.13 -2.59
N ARG A 115 -11.25 -9.44 -1.48
CA ARG A 115 -11.10 -7.98 -1.43
C ARG A 115 -9.93 -7.58 -0.56
N ALA A 116 -9.23 -6.52 -0.93
CA ALA A 116 -8.18 -5.97 -0.08
C ALA A 116 -8.77 -5.23 1.12
N ARG A 117 -8.09 -5.34 2.26
CA ARG A 117 -8.37 -4.55 3.48
C ARG A 117 -7.57 -3.25 3.50
N VAL A 118 -6.49 -3.18 2.73
CA VAL A 118 -5.61 -2.00 2.54
C VAL A 118 -5.40 -1.73 1.06
N ARG A 119 -4.94 -0.52 0.72
CA ARG A 119 -4.37 -0.23 -0.61
C ARG A 119 -2.86 -0.35 -0.58
N LEU A 120 -2.28 -0.66 -1.73
CA LEU A 120 -0.83 -0.66 -1.93
C LEU A 120 -0.46 0.40 -2.97
N SER A 121 0.62 1.12 -2.71
CA SER A 121 1.21 2.08 -3.65
C SER A 121 2.71 1.85 -3.78
N ALA A 122 3.22 2.18 -4.95
CA ALA A 122 4.65 2.23 -5.19
C ALA A 122 5.16 3.66 -4.99
N TYR A 123 6.25 3.81 -4.25
CA TYR A 123 6.94 5.10 -4.11
C TYR A 123 8.43 4.89 -3.92
N ASP A 124 9.24 5.44 -4.84
CA ASP A 124 10.70 5.37 -4.75
C ASP A 124 11.20 3.90 -4.54
N GLY A 125 10.64 2.92 -5.24
CA GLY A 125 11.00 1.49 -5.10
C GLY A 125 10.48 0.80 -3.83
N LEU A 126 9.76 1.53 -2.96
CA LEU A 126 9.02 0.97 -1.83
C LEU A 126 7.62 0.56 -2.26
N VAL A 127 7.05 -0.42 -1.55
CA VAL A 127 5.62 -0.73 -1.58
C VAL A 127 5.06 -0.34 -0.21
N LEU A 128 4.04 0.53 -0.20
CA LEU A 128 3.48 1.10 1.01
C LEU A 128 2.01 0.68 1.15
N ALA A 129 1.68 0.11 2.30
CA ALA A 129 0.29 -0.15 2.69
C ALA A 129 -0.32 1.10 3.33
N HIS A 130 -1.54 1.41 2.95
CA HIS A 130 -2.29 2.56 3.45
C HIS A 130 -3.79 2.27 3.41
N ASP A 131 -4.58 3.12 4.06
CA ASP A 131 -6.00 2.87 4.17
C ASP A 131 -6.73 3.06 2.86
N ARG A 132 -7.82 2.30 2.74
CA ARG A 132 -8.75 2.40 1.63
C ARG A 132 -9.62 3.65 1.80
N TYR A 133 -9.99 4.26 0.68
CA TYR A 133 -10.95 5.36 0.70
C TYR A 133 -12.34 4.79 0.40
N ASP A 134 -13.19 4.66 1.41
CA ASP A 134 -14.52 4.07 1.25
C ASP A 134 -15.57 5.01 0.63
N GLY A 135 -15.14 6.19 0.17
CA GLY A 135 -16.00 7.14 -0.52
C GLY A 135 -16.64 8.20 0.37
N GLU A 136 -16.39 8.13 1.69
CA GLU A 136 -16.92 9.06 2.69
C GLU A 136 -16.31 10.47 2.55
N PRO A 137 -17.11 11.55 2.74
CA PRO A 137 -16.63 12.92 2.56
C PRO A 137 -15.48 13.32 3.49
N SER A 138 -15.44 12.73 4.68
CA SER A 138 -14.40 12.96 5.69
C SER A 138 -13.59 11.69 5.92
N LEU A 139 -12.28 11.85 6.01
CA LEU A 139 -11.40 10.78 6.46
C LEU A 139 -11.61 10.54 7.96
N GLY A 140 -11.61 9.28 8.36
CA GLY A 140 -11.59 8.90 9.77
C GLY A 140 -10.34 9.45 10.47
N ARG A 141 -10.43 9.63 11.79
CA ARG A 141 -9.31 10.15 12.61
C ARG A 141 -8.03 9.34 12.42
N ASP A 142 -8.16 8.03 12.37
CA ASP A 142 -7.03 7.08 12.32
C ASP A 142 -6.71 6.66 10.88
N HIS A 143 -7.17 7.43 9.87
CA HIS A 143 -6.97 7.10 8.46
C HIS A 143 -5.53 7.33 8.02
N VAL A 144 -4.85 6.26 7.62
CA VAL A 144 -3.48 6.28 7.13
C VAL A 144 -3.44 6.65 5.65
N LEU A 145 -2.93 7.84 5.35
CA LEU A 145 -2.80 8.35 3.99
C LEU A 145 -1.70 7.66 3.18
N ASN A 146 -1.91 7.57 1.87
CA ASN A 146 -0.84 7.30 0.92
C ASN A 146 0.15 8.49 0.83
N VAL A 147 1.29 8.27 0.19
CA VAL A 147 2.16 9.31 -0.36
C VAL A 147 1.34 10.29 -1.17
N ASN A 148 1.41 11.55 -0.75
CA ASN A 148 0.70 12.67 -1.35
C ASN A 148 1.70 13.78 -1.75
N PRO A 149 1.26 14.86 -2.43
CA PRO A 149 2.17 15.93 -2.84
C PRO A 149 2.99 16.53 -1.69
N THR A 150 2.45 16.59 -0.47
CA THR A 150 3.18 17.07 0.72
C THR A 150 4.28 16.08 1.13
N THR A 151 4.00 14.77 1.14
CA THR A 151 5.01 13.73 1.38
C THR A 151 6.15 13.84 0.36
N VAL A 152 5.82 13.98 -0.93
CA VAL A 152 6.81 14.12 -2.00
C VAL A 152 7.64 15.39 -1.85
N ALA A 153 7.00 16.52 -1.53
CA ALA A 153 7.69 17.78 -1.29
C ALA A 153 8.68 17.67 -0.12
N LEU A 154 8.24 17.09 1.00
CA LEU A 154 9.09 16.89 2.18
C LEU A 154 10.26 15.94 1.88
N ALA A 155 10.03 14.83 1.19
CA ALA A 155 11.08 13.90 0.78
C ALA A 155 12.14 14.55 -0.14
N ASN A 156 11.71 15.48 -1.00
CA ASN A 156 12.60 16.24 -1.89
C ASN A 156 13.39 17.34 -1.16
N LEU A 157 12.81 17.96 -0.12
CA LEU A 157 13.45 19.01 0.68
C LEU A 157 14.32 18.45 1.83
N THR A 158 14.17 17.17 2.18
CA THR A 158 14.91 16.53 3.26
C THR A 158 16.40 16.44 2.93
N VAL A 159 17.26 16.99 3.80
CA VAL A 159 18.72 16.92 3.69
C VAL A 159 19.22 15.50 3.97
N ARG A 160 19.85 14.84 2.99
CA ARG A 160 20.23 13.42 3.04
C ARG A 160 21.66 13.17 3.53
N ARG A 161 22.13 13.92 4.52
CA ARG A 161 23.43 13.65 5.16
C ARG A 161 23.36 12.32 5.90
N ARG A 162 24.45 11.55 5.93
CA ARG A 162 24.50 10.31 6.74
C ARG A 162 24.41 10.66 8.22
N VAL A 163 23.53 9.99 8.96
CA VAL A 163 23.33 10.18 10.41
C VAL A 163 23.25 8.84 11.15
N GLY A 164 23.57 8.84 12.44
CA GLY A 164 23.42 7.62 13.27
C GLY A 164 21.96 7.28 13.58
N SER A 165 21.08 8.28 13.71
CA SER A 165 19.67 8.05 14.00
C SER A 165 18.78 9.14 13.40
N ALA A 166 17.60 8.74 12.93
CA ALA A 166 16.50 9.63 12.52
C ALA A 166 15.20 9.25 13.24
N LEU A 167 14.35 10.25 13.49
CA LEU A 167 13.01 10.11 14.07
C LEU A 167 11.99 10.71 13.09
N ASP A 168 11.00 9.91 12.71
CA ASP A 168 9.86 10.31 11.89
C ASP A 168 8.61 10.42 12.78
N VAL A 169 8.09 11.64 12.95
CA VAL A 169 6.96 11.95 13.84
C VAL A 169 5.70 12.13 13.01
N GLY A 170 4.67 11.33 13.28
CA GLY A 170 3.51 11.20 12.39
C GLY A 170 3.86 10.34 11.18
N THR A 171 4.46 9.17 11.43
CA THR A 171 5.07 8.33 10.39
C THR A 171 4.04 7.80 9.39
N GLY A 172 2.76 7.69 9.77
CA GLY A 172 1.68 7.23 8.92
C GLY A 172 2.00 5.88 8.26
N CYS A 173 1.97 5.84 6.92
CA CYS A 173 2.35 4.65 6.14
C CYS A 173 3.87 4.35 6.12
N GLY A 174 4.68 5.17 6.80
CA GLY A 174 6.12 4.97 6.97
C GLY A 174 6.97 5.45 5.78
N ALA A 175 6.39 6.14 4.80
CA ALA A 175 7.09 6.55 3.58
C ALA A 175 8.39 7.33 3.87
N LEU A 176 8.31 8.33 4.77
CA LEU A 176 9.46 9.18 5.09
C LEU A 176 10.47 8.45 5.98
N ALA A 177 10.02 7.67 6.97
CA ALA A 177 10.90 6.80 7.74
C ALA A 177 11.71 5.85 6.84
N LEU A 178 11.08 5.21 5.86
CA LEU A 178 11.74 4.28 4.94
C LEU A 178 12.70 4.98 3.97
N VAL A 179 12.38 6.19 3.52
CA VAL A 179 13.32 7.01 2.74
C VAL A 179 14.51 7.46 3.59
N ALA A 180 14.28 7.83 4.86
CA ALA A 180 15.32 8.21 5.82
C ALA A 180 16.29 7.05 6.11
N ALA A 181 15.80 5.80 6.10
CA ALA A 181 16.60 4.61 6.37
C ALA A 181 17.76 4.41 5.36
N ARG A 182 17.66 4.99 4.16
CA ARG A 182 18.73 4.94 3.15
C ARG A 182 19.99 5.71 3.56
N HIS A 183 19.86 6.66 4.47
CA HIS A 183 20.93 7.54 4.92
C HIS A 183 21.02 7.65 6.45
N SER A 184 20.40 6.71 7.17
CA SER A 184 20.42 6.64 8.63
C SER A 184 20.79 5.23 9.07
N GLU A 185 21.65 5.09 10.08
CA GLU A 185 21.95 3.76 10.65
C GLU A 185 20.74 3.18 11.41
N ARG A 186 19.91 4.05 11.98
CA ARG A 186 18.66 3.70 12.65
C ARG A 186 17.56 4.71 12.33
N VAL A 187 16.34 4.22 12.15
CA VAL A 187 15.14 5.05 12.04
C VAL A 187 14.10 4.58 13.05
N ILE A 188 13.45 5.53 13.70
CA ILE A 188 12.29 5.31 14.56
C ILE A 188 11.13 6.06 13.92
N GLY A 189 10.06 5.37 13.55
CA GLY A 189 8.80 5.99 13.17
C GLY A 189 7.83 5.93 14.34
N ILE A 190 7.16 7.04 14.64
CA ILE A 190 6.13 7.08 15.67
C ILE A 190 4.85 7.71 15.12
N ASP A 191 3.71 7.19 15.58
CA ASP A 191 2.39 7.74 15.34
C ASP A 191 1.52 7.57 16.58
N THR A 192 0.38 8.27 16.64
CA THR A 192 -0.48 8.36 17.84
C THR A 192 -1.72 7.49 17.77
#